data_AF-A0NQD0-F1
#
_entry.id   AF-A0NQD0-F1
#
_cell.length_a   1.000
_cell.length_b   1.000
_cell.length_c   1.000
_cell.angle_alpha   90.00
_cell.angle_beta   90.00
_cell.angle_gamma   90.00
#
_symmetry.space_group_name_H-M   'P 1'
#
loop_
_entity.id
_entity.type
_entity.pdbx_description
1 polymer ?
#
loop_
_entity_poly.entity_id
_entity_poly.type
_entity_poly.pdbx_seq_one_letter_code
_entity_poly.pdbx_strand_id
1 'polypeptide(L)'
;MHADTTSRNELEIGAKLGAIIQNAEARERLVTNPTEVLAEVGIKSDAQIFADTADLVHLVIPAQIDAARLSADDESYFEELGKAALGNCFYEDMPE
;
A
#
# COMPACT_ATOMS: atom_id res chain seq x y z
N MET A 1 6.12 15.71 -15.13
CA MET A 1 7.42 15.91 -14.46
C MET A 1 7.23 15.38 -13.04
N HIS A 2 7.73 14.24 -12.58
CA HIS A 2 8.72 13.27 -13.04
C HIS A 2 8.07 11.87 -13.10
N ALA A 3 8.30 11.09 -14.16
CA ALA A 3 8.14 9.65 -14.09
C ALA A 3 9.30 9.13 -13.22
N ASP A 4 9.04 8.88 -11.94
CA ASP A 4 10.02 8.21 -11.09
C ASP A 4 10.24 6.82 -11.69
N THR A 5 11.45 6.63 -12.20
CA THR A 5 11.83 5.38 -12.85
C THR A 5 11.83 4.32 -11.76
N THR A 6 10.79 3.49 -11.68
CA THR A 6 10.73 2.39 -10.71
C THR A 6 12.04 1.62 -10.80
N SER A 7 12.82 1.69 -9.72
CA SER A 7 14.14 1.10 -9.70
C SER A 7 14.01 -0.42 -9.78
N ARG A 8 15.01 -1.06 -10.38
CA ARG A 8 15.07 -2.53 -10.47
C ARG A 8 14.89 -3.21 -9.10
N ASN A 9 15.38 -2.56 -8.04
CA ASN A 9 15.24 -3.02 -6.66
C ASN A 9 13.77 -3.00 -6.20
N GLU A 10 13.01 -1.95 -6.51
CA GLU A 10 11.60 -1.85 -6.13
C GLU A 10 10.75 -2.90 -6.86
N LEU A 11 11.04 -3.16 -8.14
CA LEU A 11 10.40 -4.24 -8.89
C LEU A 11 10.72 -5.63 -8.30
N GLU A 12 11.97 -5.87 -7.91
CA GLU A 12 12.37 -7.12 -7.26
C GLU A 12 11.71 -7.29 -5.88
N ILE A 13 11.58 -6.22 -5.10
CA ILE A 13 10.86 -6.22 -3.82
C ILE A 13 9.38 -6.54 -4.05
N GLY A 14 8.73 -5.86 -5.01
CA GLY A 14 7.34 -6.09 -5.36
C GLY A 14 7.06 -7.52 -5.81
N ALA A 15 7.95 -8.10 -6.62
CA ALA A 15 7.84 -9.50 -7.06
C ALA A 15 7.94 -10.48 -5.89
N LYS A 16 8.88 -10.26 -4.94
CA LYS A 16 9.03 -11.11 -3.76
C LYS A 16 7.81 -11.02 -2.84
N LEU A 17 7.27 -9.83 -2.62
CA LEU A 17 6.03 -9.63 -1.87
C LEU A 17 4.85 -10.34 -2.56
N GLY A 18 4.72 -10.20 -3.88
CA GLY A 18 3.70 -10.89 -4.65
C GLY A 18 3.77 -12.41 -4.48
N ALA A 19 4.97 -12.99 -4.51
CA ALA A 19 5.17 -14.42 -4.29
C ALA A 19 4.75 -14.86 -2.86
N ILE A 20 5.02 -14.04 -1.84
CA ILE A 20 4.58 -14.31 -0.46
C ILE A 20 3.05 -14.29 -0.37
N ILE A 21 2.39 -13.28 -0.95
CA ILE A 21 0.93 -13.13 -0.88
C ILE A 21 0.21 -14.31 -1.55
N GLN A 22 0.76 -14.82 -2.67
CA GLN A 22 0.18 -15.94 -3.41
C GLN A 22 0.38 -17.31 -2.73
N ASN A 23 1.28 -17.43 -1.76
CA ASN A 23 1.52 -18.66 -1.01
C ASN A 23 0.87 -18.60 0.38
N ALA A 24 -0.01 -19.55 0.69
CA ALA A 24 -0.79 -19.52 1.93
C ALA A 24 0.08 -19.60 3.21
N GLU A 25 1.09 -20.47 3.23
CA GLU A 25 1.99 -20.63 4.37
C GLU A 25 2.88 -19.38 4.54
N ALA A 26 3.44 -18.87 3.45
CA ALA A 26 4.24 -17.65 3.48
C ALA A 26 3.43 -16.43 3.92
N ARG A 27 2.16 -16.34 3.49
CA ARG A 27 1.22 -15.29 3.92
C ARG A 27 0.90 -15.40 5.40
N GLU A 28 0.71 -16.60 5.94
CA GLU A 28 0.50 -16.80 7.38
C GLU A 28 1.73 -16.38 8.20
N ARG A 29 2.95 -16.69 7.72
CA ARG A 29 4.18 -16.19 8.32
C ARG A 29 4.28 -14.67 8.28
N LEU A 30 3.87 -14.04 7.17
CA LEU A 30 3.86 -12.58 7.02
C LEU A 30 2.93 -11.91 8.03
N VAL A 31 1.77 -12.51 8.32
CA VAL A 31 0.84 -12.00 9.33
C VAL A 31 1.40 -12.18 10.75
N THR A 32 2.04 -13.32 11.02
CA THR A 32 2.53 -13.66 12.36
C THR A 32 3.84 -12.93 12.72
N ASN A 33 4.76 -12.80 11.76
CA ASN A 33 6.09 -12.23 11.94
C ASN A 33 6.43 -11.22 10.82
N PRO A 34 5.64 -10.13 10.68
CA PRO A 34 5.78 -9.21 9.55
C PRO A 34 7.18 -8.60 9.43
N THR A 35 7.78 -8.18 10.55
CA THR A 35 9.11 -7.57 10.55
C THR A 35 10.20 -8.49 10.00
N GLU A 36 10.16 -9.78 10.37
CA GLU A 36 11.14 -10.76 9.92
C GLU A 36 10.98 -11.03 8.42
N VAL A 37 9.75 -11.30 7.98
CA VAL A 37 9.45 -11.60 6.57
C VAL A 37 9.70 -10.40 5.66
N LEU A 38 9.40 -9.17 6.12
CA LEU A 38 9.70 -7.95 5.37
C LEU A 38 11.22 -7.72 5.24
N ALA A 39 11.99 -8.02 6.30
CA ALA A 39 13.44 -7.93 6.24
C ALA A 39 14.05 -8.93 5.24
N GLU A 40 13.49 -10.15 5.13
CA GLU A 40 13.92 -11.16 4.14
C GLU A 40 13.79 -10.66 2.70
N VAL A 41 12.77 -9.83 2.40
CA VAL A 41 12.56 -9.26 1.07
C VAL A 41 13.30 -7.95 0.83
N GLY A 42 14.03 -7.45 1.83
CA GLY A 42 14.85 -6.24 1.73
C GLY A 42 14.13 -4.95 2.14
N ILE A 43 12.94 -5.05 2.73
CA ILE A 43 12.22 -3.91 3.29
C ILE A 43 12.77 -3.65 4.69
N LYS A 44 13.67 -2.65 4.76
CA LYS A 44 14.26 -2.18 6.02
C LYS A 44 13.46 -0.99 6.52
N SER A 45 12.31 -1.24 7.14
CA SER A 45 11.54 -0.16 7.75
C SER A 45 10.60 -0.65 8.84
N ASP A 46 10.16 0.32 9.63
CA ASP A 46 8.95 0.40 10.45
C ASP A 46 7.64 0.20 9.65
N ALA A 47 7.71 -0.51 8.51
CA ALA A 47 6.55 -0.80 7.68
C ALA A 47 5.54 -1.64 8.45
N GLN A 48 4.30 -1.18 8.44
CA GLN A 48 3.15 -1.91 8.95
C GLN A 48 2.37 -2.50 7.79
N ILE A 49 1.91 -3.72 7.96
CA ILE A 49 1.09 -4.42 6.98
C ILE A 49 -0.35 -4.38 7.46
N PHE A 50 -1.23 -3.88 6.60
CA PHE A 50 -2.66 -3.90 6.81
C PHE A 50 -3.28 -4.82 5.76
N ALA A 51 -3.90 -5.91 6.22
CA ALA A 51 -4.58 -6.85 5.34
C ALA A 51 -6.03 -6.42 5.15
N ASP A 52 -6.44 -6.29 3.89
CA ASP A 52 -7.83 -6.10 3.55
C ASP A 52 -8.63 -7.36 3.83
N THR A 53 -9.90 -7.18 4.17
CA THR A 53 -10.88 -8.25 4.34
C THR A 53 -12.07 -8.02 3.42
N ALA A 54 -13.05 -8.92 3.43
CA ALA A 54 -14.26 -8.75 2.61
C ALA A 54 -15.01 -7.43 2.90
N ASP A 55 -14.92 -6.93 4.14
CA ASP A 55 -15.66 -5.77 4.61
C ASP A 55 -14.76 -4.55 4.90
N LEU A 56 -13.43 -4.67 4.68
CA LEU A 56 -12.46 -3.63 5.00
C LEU A 56 -11.39 -3.51 3.91
N VAL A 57 -11.23 -2.30 3.40
CA VAL A 57 -10.16 -1.94 2.46
C VAL A 57 -9.34 -0.81 3.05
N HIS A 58 -8.02 -0.93 3.00
CA HIS A 58 -7.09 0.12 3.42
C HIS A 58 -6.62 0.89 2.19
N LEU A 59 -6.72 2.22 2.27
CA LEU A 59 -6.19 3.12 1.25
C LEU A 59 -4.97 3.84 1.81
N VAL A 60 -3.86 3.79 1.09
CA VAL A 60 -2.65 4.55 1.44
C VAL A 60 -2.72 5.90 0.74
N ILE A 61 -2.73 6.97 1.53
CA ILE A 61 -2.76 8.35 1.03
C ILE A 61 -1.39 8.97 1.28
N PRO A 62 -0.55 9.20 0.27
CA PRO A 62 0.76 9.81 0.42
C PRO A 62 0.65 11.34 0.54
N ALA A 63 -0.17 11.82 1.48
CA ALA A 63 -0.41 13.25 1.70
C ALA A 63 -0.49 13.56 3.20
N GLN A 64 -0.22 14.81 3.55
CA GLN A 64 -0.41 15.30 4.90
C GLN A 64 -1.91 15.37 5.22
N ILE A 65 -2.33 14.70 6.28
CA ILE A 65 -3.74 14.64 6.69
C ILE A 65 -4.08 15.82 7.60
N ASP A 66 -5.25 16.41 7.39
CA ASP A 66 -5.88 17.39 8.28
C ASP A 66 -6.64 16.64 9.37
N ALA A 67 -6.01 16.53 10.54
CA ALA A 67 -6.57 15.82 11.68
C ALA A 67 -7.86 16.46 12.22
N ALA A 68 -8.04 17.78 12.05
CA ALA A 68 -9.23 18.47 12.54
C ALA A 68 -10.46 18.09 11.70
N ARG A 69 -10.32 18.10 10.37
CA ARG A 69 -11.38 17.67 9.45
C ARG A 69 -11.69 16.18 9.59
N LEU A 70 -10.66 15.35 9.79
CA LEU A 70 -10.83 13.93 10.11
C LEU A 70 -11.67 13.72 11.38
N SER A 71 -11.35 14.45 12.45
CA SER A 71 -12.06 14.34 13.73
C SER A 71 -13.47 14.92 13.73
N ALA A 72 -13.81 15.70 12.71
CA ALA A 72 -15.12 16.32 12.54
C ALA A 72 -16.06 15.49 11.63
N ASP A 73 -15.62 14.30 11.18
CA ASP A 73 -16.35 13.45 10.22
C ASP A 73 -16.78 14.22 8.95
N ASP A 74 -15.87 15.07 8.42
CA ASP A 74 -16.14 15.86 7.23
C ASP A 74 -16.22 14.97 5.97
N GLU A 75 -17.44 14.65 5.54
CA GLU A 75 -17.70 13.82 4.35
C GLU A 75 -17.02 14.35 3.08
N SER A 76 -16.96 15.68 2.91
CA SER A 76 -16.31 16.29 1.75
C SER A 76 -14.80 16.05 1.76
N TYR A 77 -14.20 16.02 2.96
CA TYR A 77 -12.80 15.70 3.13
C TYR A 77 -12.51 14.23 2.83
N PHE A 78 -13.39 13.31 3.24
CA PHE A 78 -13.24 11.90 2.89
C PHE A 78 -13.33 11.66 1.38
N GLU A 79 -14.19 12.39 0.67
CA GLU A 79 -14.24 12.32 -0.80
C GLU A 79 -12.94 12.84 -1.44
N GLU A 80 -12.38 13.94 -0.93
CA GLU A 80 -11.07 14.46 -1.35
C GLU A 80 -9.94 13.44 -1.12
N LEU A 81 -9.90 12.82 0.06
CA LEU A 81 -8.92 11.79 0.42
C LEU A 81 -9.07 10.55 -0.45
N GLY A 82 -10.30 10.10 -0.72
CA GLY A 82 -10.57 8.98 -1.63
C GLY A 82 -10.09 9.27 -3.06
N LYS A 83 -10.35 10.48 -3.57
CA LYS A 83 -9.82 10.93 -4.86
C LYS A 83 -8.30 10.99 -4.86
N ALA A 84 -7.66 11.42 -3.77
CA ALA A 84 -6.21 11.46 -3.66
C ALA A 84 -5.58 10.05 -3.60
N ALA A 85 -6.23 9.11 -2.91
CA ALA A 85 -5.79 7.72 -2.84
C ALA A 85 -5.87 7.03 -4.21
N LEU A 86 -6.99 7.21 -4.92
CA LEU A 86 -7.23 6.57 -6.22
C LEU A 86 -6.55 7.30 -7.38
N GLY A 87 -6.46 8.63 -7.30
CA GLY A 87 -5.92 9.49 -8.35
C GLY A 87 -4.39 9.41 -8.52
N ASN A 88 -3.67 8.81 -7.56
CA ASN A 88 -2.26 8.46 -7.75
C ASN A 88 -2.06 7.06 -8.36
N CYS A 89 -3.12 6.27 -8.53
CA CYS A 89 -3.13 4.97 -9.20
C CYS A 89 -3.66 5.04 -10.65
N PHE A 90 -3.52 6.18 -11.32
CA PHE A 90 -3.74 6.23 -12.77
C PHE A 90 -2.63 5.42 -13.46
N TYR A 91 -2.97 4.20 -13.86
CA TYR A 91 -2.25 3.51 -14.92
C TYR A 91 -2.44 4.33 -16.20
N GLU A 92 -1.38 4.94 -16.72
CA GLU A 92 -1.42 5.56 -18.06
C GLU A 92 -1.66 4.50 -19.16
N ASP A 93 -1.34 3.23 -18.88
CA ASP A 93 -1.63 2.09 -19.76
C ASP A 93 -2.86 1.32 -19.26
N MET A 94 -4.02 1.55 -19.88
CA MET A 94 -5.08 0.55 -19.87
C MET A 94 -4.71 -0.59 -20.83
N PRO A 95 -4.88 -1.87 -20.45
CA PRO A 95 -4.81 -2.95 -21.41
C PRO A 95 -5.92 -2.79 -22.46
N GLU A 96 -5.58 -3.01 -23.73
CA GLU A 96 -6.55 -3.08 -24.84
C GLU A 96 -7.59 -4.19 -24.64
#